data_AF-A0A6P2CZX8-F1
#
_entry.id   AF-A0A6P2CZX8-F1
#
_cell.length_a   1.000
_cell.length_b   1.000
_cell.length_c   1.000
_cell.angle_alpha   90.00
_cell.angle_beta   90.00
_cell.angle_gamma   90.00
#
_symmetry.space_group_name_H-M   'P 1'
#
loop_
_entity.id
_entity.type
_entity.pdbx_description
1 polymer ?
#
loop_
_entity_poly.entity_id
_entity_poly.type
_entity_poly.pdbx_seq_one_letter_code
_entity_poly.pdbx_strand_id
1 'polypeptide(L)'
;MPVLPVNHFTWQCLRTVKRSKKPLTGRALRLVPSRRTKDGSFLTEMVEAGLMIRATGTVDDPFEATYSLTEQGEQAAEFGECEMPVKPKVIEPVAVERPKKPKKTKSMGRGSK
;
A
#
# COMPACT_ATOMS: atom_id res chain seq x y z
N MET A 1 10.12 18.56 -12.04
CA MET A 1 10.98 17.52 -11.47
C MET A 1 11.31 16.50 -12.56
N PRO A 2 12.39 15.71 -12.52
CA PRO A 2 12.61 14.71 -13.56
C PRO A 2 11.51 13.63 -13.47
N VAL A 3 10.84 13.40 -14.59
CA VAL A 3 9.92 12.26 -14.76
C VAL A 3 10.80 11.05 -15.08
N LEU A 4 10.69 9.99 -14.28
CA LEU A 4 11.46 8.77 -14.48
C LEU A 4 10.54 7.61 -14.85
N PRO A 5 10.96 6.75 -15.81
CA PRO A 5 10.18 5.57 -16.16
C PRO A 5 10.20 4.58 -14.99
N VAL A 6 9.03 4.04 -14.67
CA VAL A 6 8.88 3.01 -13.65
C VAL A 6 9.16 1.65 -14.28
N ASN A 7 9.99 0.84 -13.62
CA ASN A 7 10.25 -0.53 -14.09
C ASN A 7 8.93 -1.30 -14.25
N HIS A 8 8.82 -2.10 -15.30
CA HIS A 8 7.59 -2.85 -15.64
C HIS A 8 7.05 -3.67 -14.47
N PHE A 9 7.93 -4.32 -13.70
CA PHE A 9 7.51 -5.08 -12.51
C PHE A 9 6.87 -4.19 -11.43
N THR A 10 7.49 -3.05 -11.14
CA THR A 10 6.97 -2.05 -10.20
C THR A 10 5.61 -1.55 -10.69
N TRP A 11 5.50 -1.22 -11.98
CA TRP A 11 4.23 -0.80 -12.59
C TRP A 11 3.12 -1.85 -12.44
N GLN A 12 3.42 -3.13 -12.64
CA GLN A 12 2.46 -4.22 -12.41
C GLN A 12 2.01 -4.31 -10.94
N CYS A 13 2.93 -4.14 -9.99
CA CYS A 13 2.59 -4.11 -8.57
C CYS A 13 1.65 -2.94 -8.24
N LEU A 14 1.97 -1.74 -8.73
CA LEU A 14 1.15 -0.55 -8.50
C LEU A 14 -0.26 -0.71 -9.11
N ARG A 15 -0.37 -1.23 -10.35
CA ARG A 15 -1.67 -1.53 -10.95
C ARG A 15 -2.48 -2.55 -10.15
N THR A 16 -1.81 -3.52 -9.53
CA THR A 16 -2.48 -4.55 -8.73
C THR A 16 -3.12 -3.92 -7.49
N VAL A 17 -2.40 -3.03 -6.81
CA VAL A 17 -2.97 -2.27 -5.69
C VAL A 17 -4.11 -1.36 -6.16
N LYS A 18 -3.91 -0.58 -7.24
CA LYS A 18 -4.92 0.31 -7.81
C LYS A 18 -6.23 -0.44 -8.12
N ARG A 19 -6.13 -1.62 -8.74
CA ARG A 19 -7.28 -2.47 -9.07
C ARG A 19 -8.00 -3.04 -7.86
N SER A 20 -7.27 -3.38 -6.81
CA SER A 20 -7.84 -3.97 -5.60
C SER A 20 -8.67 -2.99 -4.76
N LYS A 21 -8.42 -1.67 -4.91
CA LYS A 21 -9.06 -0.59 -4.12
C LYS A 21 -8.92 -0.75 -2.60
N LYS A 22 -8.03 -1.63 -2.14
CA LYS A 22 -7.78 -1.95 -0.73
C LYS A 22 -6.27 -2.12 -0.50
N PRO A 23 -5.77 -1.87 0.71
CA PRO A 23 -4.39 -2.21 1.03
C PRO A 23 -4.14 -3.70 0.81
N LEU A 24 -3.09 -4.04 0.06
CA LEU A 24 -2.71 -5.43 -0.22
C LEU A 24 -1.51 -5.84 0.63
N THR A 25 -1.46 -7.11 1.00
CA THR A 25 -0.30 -7.67 1.70
C THR A 25 0.92 -7.72 0.78
N GLY A 26 2.12 -7.60 1.34
CA GLY A 26 3.35 -7.79 0.60
C GLY A 26 3.43 -9.14 -0.11
N ARG A 27 2.84 -10.21 0.47
CA ARG A 27 2.69 -11.52 -0.20
C ARG A 27 1.88 -11.42 -1.49
N ALA A 28 0.75 -10.73 -1.47
CA ALA A 28 -0.08 -10.55 -2.66
C ALA A 28 0.61 -9.70 -3.74
N LEU A 29 1.55 -8.84 -3.33
CA LEU A 29 2.35 -8.01 -4.24
C LEU A 29 3.57 -8.73 -4.82
N ARG A 30 3.89 -9.93 -4.34
CA ARG A 30 4.93 -10.77 -4.92
C ARG A 30 4.40 -11.49 -6.17
N LEU A 31 4.12 -10.72 -7.23
CA LEU A 31 3.54 -11.21 -8.49
C LEU A 31 4.42 -12.24 -9.19
N VAL A 32 5.74 -12.07 -9.09
CA VAL A 32 6.73 -12.99 -9.66
C VAL A 32 7.69 -13.43 -8.56
N PRO A 33 7.75 -14.73 -8.23
CA PRO A 33 8.77 -15.26 -7.32
C PRO A 33 10.13 -15.27 -8.03
N SER A 34 10.98 -14.30 -7.71
CA SER A 34 12.35 -14.19 -8.23
C SER A 34 13.33 -13.98 -7.08
N ARG A 35 14.64 -14.04 -7.37
CA ARG A 35 15.68 -13.75 -6.38
C ARG A 35 15.56 -12.33 -5.80
N ARG A 36 15.17 -11.35 -6.62
CA ARG A 36 14.98 -9.95 -6.20
C ARG A 36 13.75 -9.76 -5.30
N THR A 37 12.71 -10.58 -5.47
CA THR A 37 11.48 -10.47 -4.68
C THR A 37 11.46 -11.41 -3.48
N LYS A 38 12.55 -12.14 -3.23
CA LYS A 38 12.65 -13.12 -2.14
C LYS A 38 12.61 -12.46 -0.77
N ASP A 39 13.36 -11.38 -0.61
CA ASP A 39 13.60 -10.76 0.70
C ASP A 39 12.64 -9.59 0.98
N GLY A 40 11.76 -9.25 0.03
CA GLY A 40 10.78 -8.18 0.17
C GLY A 40 11.36 -6.77 0.03
N SER A 41 12.67 -6.63 -0.26
CA SER A 41 13.35 -5.34 -0.43
C SER A 41 12.67 -4.42 -1.45
N PHE A 42 12.08 -5.00 -2.51
CA PHE A 42 11.35 -4.25 -3.53
C PHE A 42 10.15 -3.46 -2.96
N LEU A 43 9.53 -3.94 -1.88
CA LEU A 43 8.43 -3.23 -1.22
C LEU A 43 8.95 -2.02 -0.46
N THR A 44 10.10 -2.16 0.19
CA THR A 44 10.79 -1.07 0.88
C THR A 44 11.26 -0.02 -0.13
N GLU A 45 11.87 -0.44 -1.25
CA GLU A 45 12.28 0.45 -2.36
C GLU A 45 11.09 1.27 -2.88
N MET A 46 9.91 0.66 -3.06
CA MET A 46 8.70 1.37 -3.51
C MET A 46 8.15 2.36 -2.48
N VAL A 47 8.31 2.08 -1.20
CA VAL A 47 7.93 3.01 -0.12
C VAL A 47 8.91 4.17 -0.02
N GLU A 48 10.20 3.90 -0.08
CA GLU A 48 11.26 4.92 -0.07
C GLU A 48 11.19 5.84 -1.31
N ALA A 49 10.81 5.29 -2.46
CA ALA A 49 10.54 6.04 -3.68
C ALA A 49 9.24 6.88 -3.60
N GLY A 50 8.46 6.76 -2.53
CA GLY A 50 7.20 7.48 -2.35
C GLY A 50 6.06 7.02 -3.26
N LEU A 51 6.17 5.85 -3.90
CA LEU A 51 5.13 5.26 -4.75
C LEU A 51 4.06 4.54 -3.92
N MET A 52 4.46 4.04 -2.76
CA MET A 52 3.60 3.31 -1.85
C MET A 52 3.78 3.81 -0.43
N ILE A 53 2.77 3.59 0.39
CA ILE A 53 2.86 3.73 1.84
C ILE A 53 2.51 2.40 2.49
N ARG A 54 3.17 2.11 3.60
CA ARG A 54 2.81 0.97 4.43
C ARG A 54 1.65 1.38 5.33
N ALA A 55 0.52 0.69 5.19
CA ALA A 55 -0.69 0.94 5.97
C ALA A 55 -0.67 0.18 7.31
N THR A 56 -0.10 -1.02 7.35
CA THR A 56 0.07 -1.82 8.57
C THR A 56 1.35 -2.67 8.52
N GLY A 57 1.84 -3.10 9.69
CA GLY A 57 2.98 -4.01 9.82
C GLY A 57 4.33 -3.30 10.00
N THR A 58 5.40 -4.08 10.08
CA THR A 58 6.78 -3.64 10.34
C THR A 58 7.66 -3.76 9.10
N VAL A 59 8.86 -3.16 9.15
CA VAL A 59 9.89 -3.30 8.10
C VAL A 59 10.47 -4.70 8.07
N ASP A 60 10.55 -5.33 9.25
CA ASP A 60 11.09 -6.68 9.43
C ASP A 60 10.23 -7.76 8.77
N ASP A 61 8.90 -7.54 8.69
CA ASP A 61 7.94 -8.47 8.08
C ASP A 61 7.25 -7.86 6.84
N PRO A 62 8.01 -7.60 5.75
CA PRO A 62 7.49 -6.87 4.59
C PRO A 62 6.35 -7.63 3.88
N PHE A 63 6.32 -8.95 4.00
CA PHE A 63 5.30 -9.78 3.37
C PHE A 63 3.96 -9.78 4.11
N GLU A 64 3.97 -9.58 5.43
CA GLU A 64 2.76 -9.51 6.25
C GLU A 64 2.21 -8.09 6.35
N ALA A 65 3.08 -7.09 6.13
CA ALA A 65 2.69 -5.71 6.00
C ALA A 65 1.69 -5.48 4.85
N THR A 66 0.82 -4.49 5.02
CA THR A 66 -0.11 -4.05 3.98
C THR A 66 0.33 -2.72 3.39
N TYR A 67 0.08 -2.55 2.10
CA TYR A 67 0.54 -1.40 1.34
C TYR A 67 -0.61 -0.77 0.54
N SER A 68 -0.63 0.56 0.52
CA SER A 68 -1.54 1.38 -0.28
C SER A 68 -0.76 2.33 -1.18
N LEU A 69 -1.39 2.81 -2.25
CA LEU A 69 -0.78 3.76 -3.17
C LEU A 69 -0.75 5.16 -2.58
N THR A 70 0.27 5.92 -2.97
CA THR A 70 0.29 7.38 -2.86
C THR A 70 -0.26 8.00 -4.14
N GLU A 71 -0.47 9.32 -4.14
CA GLU A 71 -0.84 10.07 -5.36
C GLU A 71 0.17 9.85 -6.50
N GLN A 72 1.47 9.84 -6.17
CA GLN A 72 2.55 9.53 -7.12
C GLN A 72 2.47 8.08 -7.63
N GLY A 73 2.17 7.12 -6.75
CA GLY A 73 1.95 5.73 -7.12
C GLY A 73 0.74 5.52 -8.05
N GLU A 74 -0.32 6.30 -7.87
CA GLU A 74 -1.51 6.24 -8.72
C GLU A 74 -1.27 6.77 -10.13
N GLN A 75 -0.48 7.84 -10.24
CA GLN A 75 0.00 8.37 -11.52
C GLN A 75 0.93 7.36 -12.21
N ALA A 76 1.93 6.84 -11.48
CA ALA A 76 2.81 5.79 -11.96
C ALA A 76 2.05 4.55 -12.45
N ALA A 77 0.99 4.13 -11.74
CA ALA A 77 0.16 3.00 -12.15
C ALA A 77 -0.62 3.24 -13.45
N GLU A 78 -0.91 4.50 -13.77
CA GLU A 78 -1.69 4.89 -14.95
C GLU A 78 -0.81 5.09 -16.18
N PHE A 79 0.26 5.86 -16.03
CA PHE A 79 1.10 6.32 -17.14
C PHE A 79 2.40 5.52 -17.29
N GLY A 80 2.77 4.71 -16.28
CA GLY A 80 4.08 4.03 -16.25
C GLY A 80 5.25 4.97 -15.92
N GLU A 81 4.94 6.23 -15.61
CA GLU A 81 5.88 7.31 -15.35
C GLU A 81 5.36 8.14 -14.16
N CYS A 82 6.27 8.69 -13.35
CA CYS A 82 5.92 9.62 -12.27
C CYS A 82 7.04 10.63 -12.00
N GLU A 83 6.67 11.76 -11.43
CA GLU A 83 7.61 12.77 -10.96
C GLU A 83 8.28 12.29 -9.67
N MET A 84 9.55 11.91 -9.75
CA MET A 84 10.29 11.51 -8.54
C MET A 84 10.92 12.75 -7.87
N PRO A 85 10.64 13.01 -6.59
CA PRO A 85 11.36 14.05 -5.86
C PRO A 85 12.82 13.63 -5.67
N VAL A 86 13.75 14.53 -5.99
CA VAL A 86 15.21 14.32 -5.89
C VAL A 86 15.69 14.06 -4.44
N LYS A 87 14.80 14.22 -3.44
CA LYS A 87 15.05 13.84 -2.04
C LYS A 87 13.95 12.91 -1.56
N PRO A 88 14.29 11.74 -0.96
CA PRO A 88 13.30 10.86 -0.37
C PRO A 88 12.63 11.59 0.79
N LYS A 89 11.34 11.89 0.66
CA LYS A 89 10.53 12.36 1.77
C LYS A 89 10.09 11.10 2.49
N VAL A 90 10.78 10.77 3.59
CA VAL A 90 10.37 9.69 4.50
C VAL A 90 8.99 10.06 5.02
N ILE A 91 7.94 9.45 4.44
CA ILE A 91 6.58 9.58 4.94
C ILE A 91 6.45 8.53 6.03
N GLU A 92 6.63 8.96 7.28
CA GLU A 92 6.29 8.13 8.43
C GLU A 92 4.81 7.71 8.33
N PRO A 93 4.47 6.44 8.60
CA PRO A 93 3.12 5.95 8.44
C PRO A 93 2.22 6.65 9.45
N VAL A 94 1.41 7.60 8.97
CA VAL A 94 0.27 8.12 9.73
C VAL A 94 -0.67 6.94 9.93
N ALA A 95 -0.75 6.48 11.19
CA ALA A 95 -1.72 5.52 11.66
C ALA A 95 -3.10 5.95 11.16
N VAL A 96 -3.66 5.20 10.21
CA VAL A 96 -5.05 5.37 9.81
C VAL A 96 -5.87 5.00 11.04
N GLU A 97 -6.25 6.02 11.81
CA GLU A 97 -7.29 5.89 12.83
C GLU A 97 -8.52 5.31 12.12
N ARG A 98 -8.83 4.07 12.48
CA ARG A 98 -10.01 3.35 12.04
C ARG A 98 -11.23 4.27 12.23
N PRO A 99 -12.11 4.47 11.24
CA PRO A 99 -13.42 5.02 11.56
C PRO A 99 -14.10 4.01 12.50
N LYS A 100 -14.23 4.41 13.77
CA LYS A 100 -14.94 3.66 14.81
C LYS A 100 -16.36 3.41 14.29
N LYS A 101 -16.70 2.15 14.01
CA LYS A 101 -18.09 1.74 13.80
C LYS A 101 -18.91 2.19 15.02
N PRO A 102 -19.96 3.00 14.86
CA PRO A 102 -20.81 3.34 15.99
C PRO A 102 -21.52 2.08 16.49
N LYS A 103 -21.29 1.74 17.76
CA LYS A 103 -22.09 0.76 18.51
C LYS A 103 -23.52 1.31 18.62
N LYS A 104 -24.50 0.64 18.00
CA LYS A 104 -25.92 0.83 18.36
C LYS A 104 -26.46 -0.45 19.02
N THR A 105 -26.42 -0.37 20.35
CA THR A 105 -27.36 -0.89 21.35
C THR A 105 -28.35 -2.00 20.94
N LYS A 106 -28.17 -3.12 21.62
CA LYS A 106 -29.12 -4.20 21.89
C LYS A 106 -30.38 -3.61 22.56
N SER A 107 -31.54 -3.61 21.91
CA SER A 107 -32.81 -3.51 22.63
C SER A 107 -33.29 -4.93 22.94
N MET A 108 -33.46 -5.22 24.22
CA MET A 108 -34.02 -6.47 24.71
C MET A 108 -35.13 -6.12 25.71
N GLY A 109 -36.26 -6.81 25.58
CA GLY A 109 -37.36 -6.85 26.56
C GLY A 109 -38.50 -5.90 26.23
N ARG A 110 -39.78 -6.25 26.37
CA ARG A 110 -40.49 -7.31 27.12
C ARG A 110 -41.81 -7.56 26.35
N GLY A 111 -42.35 -8.77 26.21
CA GLY A 111 -43.04 -9.51 27.27
C GLY A 111 -44.53 -9.12 27.37
N SER A 112 -45.41 -10.03 26.91
CA SER A 112 -46.77 -10.34 27.39
C SER A 112 -47.87 -9.25 27.36
N LYS A 113 -48.97 -9.47 26.63
CA LYS A 113 -50.19 -10.15 27.09
C LYS A 113 -51.18 -10.31 25.93
#